data_AF-A0A1W9YNB6-F1
#
_entry.id   AF-A0A1W9YNB6-F1
#
_cell.length_a   1.000
_cell.length_b   1.000
_cell.length_c   1.000
_cell.angle_alpha   90.00
_cell.angle_beta   90.00
_cell.angle_gamma   90.00
#
_symmetry.space_group_name_H-M   'P 1'
#
loop_
_entity.id
_entity.type
_entity.pdbx_description
1 polymer ?
#
loop_
_entity_poly.entity_id
_entity_poly.type
_entity_poly.pdbx_seq_one_letter_code
_entity_poly.pdbx_strand_id
1 'polypeptide(L)' 'MSTLLLFCLLCPWSYADQRSEVEAFQLENGMGVLLKPTEQHRHVSIRLVVGVGFADFSCREKQLPHLLEHLFFSGLDGGD' A
#
# COMPACT_ATOMS: atom_id res chain seq x y z
N MET A 1 28.71 13.18 32.19
CA MET A 1 27.91 11.99 31.79
C MET A 1 26.42 12.17 32.10
N SER A 2 26.06 12.69 33.29
CA SER A 2 24.67 12.96 33.69
C SER A 2 23.96 14.04 32.83
N THR A 3 24.66 15.09 32.42
CA THR A 3 24.09 16.18 31.60
C THR A 3 23.74 15.76 30.18
N LEU A 4 24.51 14.84 29.58
CA LEU A 4 24.28 14.34 28.23
C LEU A 4 23.03 13.46 28.16
N LEU A 5 22.83 12.62 29.19
CA LEU A 5 21.63 11.80 29.37
C LEU A 5 20.37 12.66 29.52
N LEU A 6 20.44 13.74 30.31
CA LEU A 6 19.33 14.67 30.49
C LEU A 6 18.95 15.37 29.18
N PHE A 7 19.95 15.75 28.37
CA PHE A 7 19.72 16.37 27.05
C PHE A 7 19.09 15.40 26.05
N CYS A 8 19.52 14.13 26.05
CA CYS A 8 18.91 13.08 25.22
C CYS A 8 17.47 12.74 25.64
N LEU A 9 17.16 12.84 26.94
CA LEU A 9 15.80 12.61 27.46
C LEU A 9 14.85 13.80 27.22
N LEU A 10 15.40 15.02 27.09
CA LEU A 10 14.65 16.26 26.87
C LEU A 10 14.53 16.65 25.39
N CYS A 11 15.34 16.07 24.49
CA CYS A 11 15.08 16.14 23.06
C CYS A 11 13.82 15.29 22.77
N PRO A 12 12.68 15.90 22.40
CA PRO A 12 11.55 15.11 21.96
C PRO A 12 11.99 14.30 20.74
N TRP A 13 11.43 13.12 20.58
CA TRP A 13 11.50 12.32 19.37
C TRP A 13 10.81 13.02 18.18
N SER A 14 10.98 14.34 18.02
CA SER A 14 10.42 15.17 16.95
C SER A 14 11.11 14.94 15.61
N TYR A 15 12.15 14.10 15.58
CA TYR A 15 12.71 13.50 14.36
C TYR A 15 12.13 12.10 14.08
N ALA A 16 11.07 11.69 14.77
CA ALA A 16 10.26 10.59 14.28
C ALA A 16 9.68 11.05 12.94
N ASP A 17 10.19 10.44 11.87
CA ASP A 17 9.75 10.55 10.47
C ASP A 17 8.29 10.98 10.45
N GLN A 18 8.04 12.18 9.93
CA GLN A 18 6.73 12.80 9.86
C GLN A 18 5.87 11.80 9.09
N ARG A 19 5.15 10.93 9.82
CA ARG A 19 4.31 9.90 9.22
C ARG A 19 3.39 10.65 8.30
N SER A 20 3.67 10.58 6.99
CA SER A 20 2.88 11.32 6.02
C SER A 20 1.44 10.96 6.29
N GLU A 21 0.62 11.99 6.53
CA GLU A 21 -0.80 11.79 6.81
C GLU A 21 -1.39 10.90 5.72
N VAL A 22 -2.06 9.82 6.12
CA VAL A 22 -2.68 8.90 5.17
C VAL A 22 -4.10 9.40 4.96
N GLU A 23 -4.40 9.81 3.73
CA GLU A 23 -5.73 10.26 3.33
C GLU A 23 -6.53 9.07 2.79
N ALA A 24 -7.77 8.93 3.26
CA ALA A 24 -8.68 7.89 2.83
C ALA A 24 -9.81 8.48 1.99
N PHE A 25 -10.05 7.91 0.82
CA PHE A 25 -11.13 8.30 -0.09
C PHE A 25 -12.03 7.11 -0.40
N GLN A 26 -13.31 7.40 -0.62
CA GLN A 26 -14.26 6.47 -1.19
C GLN A 26 -14.70 7.04 -2.54
N LEU A 27 -14.39 6.35 -3.63
CA LEU A 27 -14.79 6.79 -4.97
C LEU A 27 -16.26 6.44 -5.23
N GLU A 28 -16.85 7.10 -6.22
CA GLU A 28 -18.26 6.89 -6.60
C GLU A 28 -18.57 5.45 -7.03
N ASN A 29 -17.59 4.74 -7.59
CA ASN A 29 -17.72 3.33 -7.98
C ASN A 29 -17.60 2.36 -6.79
N GLY A 30 -17.45 2.86 -5.56
CA GLY A 30 -17.32 2.05 -4.36
C GLY A 30 -15.88 1.61 -4.04
N MET A 31 -14.87 2.03 -4.81
CA MET A 31 -13.47 1.72 -4.51
C MET A 31 -12.93 2.59 -3.36
N GLY A 32 -12.38 1.95 -2.33
CA GLY A 32 -11.62 2.63 -1.29
C GLY A 32 -10.18 2.90 -1.73
N VAL A 33 -9.68 4.10 -1.48
CA VAL A 33 -8.31 4.51 -1.82
C VAL A 33 -7.62 5.06 -0.58
N LEU A 34 -6.39 4.60 -0.35
CA LEU A 34 -5.49 5.16 0.66
C LEU A 34 -4.34 5.87 -0.06
N LEU A 35 -4.26 7.19 0.09
CA LEU A 35 -3.17 8.01 -0.44
C LEU A 35 -2.20 8.31 0.70
N LYS A 36 -0.93 8.00 0.48
CA LYS A 36 0.16 8.41 1.37
C LYS A 36 1.09 9.34 0.59
N PRO A 37 1.02 10.66 0.79
CA PRO A 37 1.91 11.61 0.14
C PRO A 37 3.37 11.33 0.48
N THR A 38 4.26 11.44 -0.50
CA THR A 38 5.71 11.27 -0.32
C THR A 38 6.46 12.42 -0.95
N GLU A 39 6.86 13.41 -0.15
CA GLU A 39 7.57 14.62 -0.61
C GLU A 39 9.00 14.33 -1.10
N GLN A 40 9.66 13.32 -0.53
CA GLN A 40 11.10 13.09 -0.72
C GLN A 40 11.47 11.84 -1.54
N HIS A 41 10.49 11.06 -1.99
CA HIS A 41 10.76 9.76 -2.61
C HIS A 41 10.81 9.90 -4.14
N ARG A 42 11.91 9.42 -4.77
CA ARG A 42 12.05 9.38 -6.24
C ARG A 42 11.26 8.26 -6.91
N HIS A 43 10.60 7.43 -6.12
CA HIS A 43 9.83 6.27 -6.56
C HIS A 43 8.43 6.35 -5.95
N VAL A 44 7.45 5.98 -6.75
CA VAL A 44 6.06 5.80 -6.32
C VAL A 44 5.74 4.32 -6.34
N SER A 45 4.83 3.90 -5.46
CA SER A 45 4.29 2.55 -5.44
C SER A 45 2.78 2.61 -5.45
N ILE A 46 2.15 1.72 -6.22
CA ILE A 46 0.71 1.52 -6.23
C ILE A 46 0.41 0.06 -5.90
N ARG A 47 -0.68 -0.17 -5.16
CA ARG A 47 -1.22 -1.49 -4.90
C ARG A 47 -2.73 -1.45 -5.06
N LEU A 48 -3.27 -2.36 -5.87
CA LEU A 48 -4.70 -2.61 -6.00
C LEU A 48 -5.04 -3.93 -5.30
N VAL A 49 -6.14 -3.94 -4.55
CA VAL A 49 -6.65 -5.15 -3.87
C VAL A 49 -8.09 -5.37 -4.31
N VAL A 50 -8.38 -6.51 -4.91
CA VAL A 50 -9.73 -6.86 -5.42
C VAL A 50 -10.61 -7.51 -4.35
N GLY A 51 -10.00 -8.14 -3.33
CA GLY A 51 -10.75 -8.82 -2.27
C GLY A 51 -11.26 -10.21 -2.65
N VAL A 52 -10.66 -10.84 -3.68
CA VAL A 52 -10.93 -12.22 -4.12
C VAL A 52 -9.61 -12.99 -4.13
N GLY A 53 -9.64 -14.25 -3.70
CA GLY A 53 -8.47 -15.11 -3.67
C GLY A 53 -8.83 -16.59 -3.61
N PHE A 54 -7.87 -17.43 -3.21
CA PHE A 54 -8.05 -18.88 -3.21
C PHE A 54 -9.28 -19.35 -2.43
N ALA A 55 -9.62 -18.70 -1.31
CA ALA A 55 -10.74 -19.10 -0.46
C ALA A 55 -12.10 -19.08 -1.18
N ASP A 56 -12.22 -18.27 -2.23
CA ASP A 56 -13.47 -18.02 -2.94
C ASP A 56 -13.76 -19.06 -4.04
N PHE A 57 -12.82 -19.97 -4.32
CA PHE A 57 -12.94 -20.97 -5.38
C PHE A 57 -12.98 -22.41 -4.83
N SER A 58 -13.74 -23.25 -5.55
CA SER A 58 -13.84 -24.68 -5.30
C SER A 58 -12.48 -25.38 -5.40
N CYS A 59 -12.36 -26.59 -4.85
CA CYS A 59 -11.09 -27.33 -4.94
C CYS A 59 -10.64 -27.57 -6.40
N ARG A 60 -11.59 -27.75 -7.33
CA ARG A 60 -11.31 -27.99 -8.76
C ARG A 60 -10.69 -26.75 -9.43
N GLU A 61 -11.07 -25.56 -8.98
CA GLU A 61 -10.66 -24.28 -9.58
C GLU A 61 -9.75 -23.49 -8.66
N LYS A 62 -9.16 -24.15 -7.65
CA LYS A 62 -8.44 -23.47 -6.57
C LYS A 62 -7.31 -22.59 -7.09
N GLN A 63 -6.69 -22.95 -8.22
CA GLN A 63 -5.58 -22.20 -8.83
C GLN A 63 -6.03 -21.11 -9.81
N LEU A 64 -7.32 -21.00 -10.11
CA LEU A 64 -7.85 -20.01 -11.05
C LEU A 64 -7.49 -18.56 -10.70
N PRO A 65 -7.63 -18.07 -9.45
CA PRO A 65 -7.26 -16.69 -9.14
C PRO A 65 -5.75 -16.42 -9.31
N HIS A 66 -4.89 -17.43 -9.12
CA HIS A 66 -3.45 -17.31 -9.34
C HIS A 66 -3.08 -17.31 -10.83
N LEU A 67 -3.74 -18.15 -11.64
CA LEU A 67 -3.59 -18.08 -13.09
C LEU A 67 -4.02 -16.70 -13.62
N LEU A 68 -5.15 -16.18 -13.12
CA LEU A 68 -5.65 -14.86 -13.52
C LEU A 68 -4.68 -13.74 -13.14
N GLU A 69 -4.07 -13.78 -11.95
CA GLU A 69 -3.01 -12.85 -11.55
C GLU A 69 -1.87 -12.82 -12.57
N HIS A 70 -1.40 -13.98 -13.03
CA HIS A 70 -0.37 -14.05 -14.07
C HIS A 70 -0.84 -13.49 -15.41
N LEU A 71 -2.07 -13.82 -15.83
CA LEU A 71 -2.63 -13.35 -17.11
C LEU A 71 -2.82 -11.83 -17.13
N PHE A 72 -3.11 -11.19 -15.99
CA PHE A 72 -3.18 -9.73 -15.94
C PHE A 72 -1.84 -9.05 -16.30
N PHE A 73 -0.72 -9.73 -16.09
CA PHE A 73 0.61 -9.21 -16.47
C PHE A 73 1.09 -9.69 -17.84
N SER A 74 0.35 -10.55 -18.55
CA SER A 74 0.74 -11.01 -19.90
C SER A 74 0.40 -10.02 -21.03
N GLY A 75 -0.26 -8.92 -20.70
CA GLY A 75 -0.70 -7.89 -21.65
C GLY A 75 -2.21 -7.85 -21.74
N LEU A 76 -2.76 -6.65 -21.68
CA LEU A 76 -4.12 -6.36 -22.11
C LEU A 76 -3.99 -5.77 -23.50
N ASP A 77 -4.80 -6.24 -24.44
CA ASP A 77 -4.90 -5.59 -25.76
C ASP A 77 -5.34 -4.15 -25.49
N GLY A 78 -4.40 -3.23 -25.56
CA GLY A 78 -4.67 -1.81 -25.50
C GLY A 78 -5.46 -1.46 -26.74
N GLY A 79 -6.79 -1.54 -26.64
CA GLY A 79 -7.65 -0.97 -27.65
C GLY A 79 -7.34 0.52 -27.73
N ASP A 80 -6.71 0.93 -28.84
CA ASP A 80 -6.66 2.32 -29.28
C ASP A 80 -8.09 2.88 -29.46
#